data_AF-A0A151QWB6-F1
#
_entry.id   AF-A0A151QWB6-F1
#
_cell.length_a   1.000
_cell.length_b   1.000
_cell.length_c   1.000
_cell.angle_alpha   90.00
_cell.angle_beta   90.00
_cell.angle_gamma   90.00
#
_symmetry.space_group_name_H-M   'P 1'
#
loop_
_entity.id
_entity.type
_entity.pdbx_description
1 polymer ?
#
loop_
_entity_poly.entity_id
_entity_poly.type
_entity_poly.pdbx_seq_one_letter_code
_entity_poly.pdbx_strand_id
1 'polypeptide(L)'
;MSSPKSFGSTSTPVIIQSEIAFNAGIILTETNYDIWSQIMEMHIAEREKLSYIRDKEKEPAVQDPDYEKWYAENQKVKRWLLLSMSP
;
A
#
# COMPACT_ATOMS: atom_id res chain seq x y z
N MET A 1 -2.04 58.90 6.04
CA MET A 1 -3.11 57.91 5.82
C MET A 1 -2.44 56.55 5.65
N SER A 2 -2.56 55.70 6.67
CA SER A 2 -1.94 54.38 6.71
C SER A 2 -2.73 53.40 5.83
N SER A 3 -2.06 52.68 4.94
CA SER A 3 -2.65 51.51 4.28
C SER A 3 -2.45 50.28 5.17
N PRO A 4 -3.46 49.43 5.43
CA PRO A 4 -3.23 48.17 6.12
C PRO A 4 -2.68 47.12 5.15
N LYS A 5 -1.66 46.41 5.60
CA LYS A 5 -1.11 45.23 4.92
C LYS A 5 -2.19 44.15 4.85
N SER A 6 -2.49 43.67 3.65
CA SER A 6 -3.27 42.46 3.43
C SER A 6 -2.48 41.27 4.01
N PHE A 7 -3.01 40.65 5.07
CA PHE A 7 -2.55 39.36 5.54
C PHE A 7 -3.21 38.31 4.62
N GLY A 8 -2.52 37.97 3.54
CA GLY A 8 -2.88 36.80 2.76
C GLY A 8 -2.63 35.58 3.64
N SER A 9 -3.69 35.02 4.23
CA SER A 9 -3.64 33.67 4.77
C SER A 9 -3.42 32.74 3.58
N THR A 10 -2.15 32.42 3.29
CA THR A 10 -1.81 31.35 2.37
C THR A 10 -2.32 30.06 3.00
N SER A 11 -3.51 29.64 2.58
CA SER A 11 -3.97 28.27 2.75
C SER A 11 -2.97 27.41 1.98
N THR A 12 -1.97 26.91 2.69
CA THR A 12 -1.14 25.84 2.18
C THR A 12 -2.09 24.67 1.92
N PRO A 13 -2.14 24.13 0.69
CA PRO A 13 -2.87 22.90 0.48
C PRO A 13 -2.23 21.87 1.39
N VAL A 14 -3.03 21.32 2.31
CA VAL A 14 -2.65 20.13 3.06
C VAL A 14 -2.56 19.03 2.01
N ILE A 15 -1.35 18.78 1.52
CA ILE A 15 -1.05 17.58 0.76
C ILE A 15 -1.18 16.47 1.78
N ILE A 16 -2.36 15.84 1.84
CA ILE A 16 -2.50 14.52 2.43
C ILE A 16 -1.69 13.62 1.50
N GLN A 17 -0.38 13.58 1.73
CA GLN A 17 0.50 12.60 1.15
C GLN A 17 -0.02 11.29 1.71
N SER A 18 -0.91 10.66 0.96
CA SER A 18 -1.41 9.35 1.32
C SER A 18 -0.19 8.45 1.32
N GLU A 19 0.29 8.06 2.49
CA GLU A 19 1.15 6.89 2.66
C GLU A 19 0.46 5.58 2.16
N ILE A 20 -0.68 5.67 1.46
CA ILE A 20 -1.76 4.68 1.38
C ILE A 20 -2.07 4.24 -0.06
N ALA A 21 -1.49 4.88 -1.09
CA ALA A 21 -1.59 4.41 -2.46
C ALA A 21 -0.37 3.53 -2.78
N PHE A 22 -0.50 2.22 -2.58
CA PHE A 22 0.46 1.27 -3.15
C PHE A 22 0.49 1.48 -4.68
N ASN A 23 1.62 1.98 -5.18
CA ASN A 23 1.87 2.10 -6.61
C ASN A 23 3.18 1.38 -6.89
N ALA A 24 3.09 0.12 -7.33
CA ALA A 24 4.24 -0.66 -7.76
C ALA A 24 4.88 -0.13 -9.05
N GLY A 25 4.27 0.86 -9.71
CA GLY A 25 4.72 1.38 -11.00
C GLY A 25 4.63 0.36 -12.14
N ILE A 26 4.00 -0.78 -11.91
CA ILE A 26 3.87 -1.89 -12.85
C ILE A 26 2.47 -2.51 -12.77
N ILE A 27 1.95 -2.91 -13.92
CA ILE A 27 0.71 -3.66 -14.07
C ILE A 27 1.06 -5.03 -14.68
N LEU A 28 0.49 -6.09 -14.15
CA LEU A 28 0.62 -7.44 -14.68
C LEU A 28 -0.02 -7.50 -16.08
N THR A 29 0.75 -8.00 -17.03
CA THR A 29 0.33 -8.31 -18.40
C THR A 29 0.62 -9.78 -18.70
N GLU A 30 0.18 -10.26 -19.86
CA GLU A 30 0.43 -11.63 -20.31
C GLU A 30 1.92 -11.97 -20.48
N THR A 31 2.80 -10.95 -20.57
CA THR A 31 4.20 -11.13 -20.98
C THR A 31 5.23 -10.69 -19.95
N ASN A 32 4.82 -10.15 -18.79
CA ASN A 32 5.75 -9.52 -17.84
C ASN A 32 5.75 -10.15 -16.45
N TYR A 33 5.21 -11.36 -16.30
CA TYR A 33 5.07 -12.02 -15.00
C TYR A 33 6.36 -12.04 -14.17
N ASP A 34 7.50 -12.37 -14.78
CA ASP A 34 8.79 -12.44 -14.08
C ASP A 34 9.21 -11.08 -13.48
N ILE A 35 9.05 -10.00 -14.24
CA ILE A 35 9.38 -8.64 -13.79
C ILE A 35 8.36 -8.15 -12.76
N TRP A 36 7.07 -8.38 -13.03
CA TRP A 36 5.98 -7.99 -12.14
C TRP A 36 6.11 -8.68 -10.77
N SER A 37 6.33 -10.00 -10.76
CA SER A 37 6.45 -10.78 -9.53
C SER A 37 7.63 -10.32 -8.69
N GLN A 38 8.78 -10.04 -9.32
CA GLN A 38 9.96 -9.53 -8.64
C GLN A 38 9.72 -8.13 -8.02
N ILE A 39 9.12 -7.20 -8.76
CA ILE A 39 8.81 -5.86 -8.27
C ILE A 39 7.77 -5.92 -7.12
N MET A 40 6.73 -6.74 -7.28
CA MET A 40 5.73 -6.95 -6.23
C MET A 40 6.35 -7.54 -4.96
N GLU A 41 7.21 -8.55 -5.11
CA GLU A 41 7.92 -9.15 -3.98
C GLU A 41 8.79 -8.12 -3.25
N MET A 42 9.53 -7.29 -3.99
CA MET A 42 10.34 -6.21 -3.42
C MET A 42 9.49 -5.21 -2.63
N HIS A 43 8.38 -4.72 -3.19
CA HIS A 43 7.51 -3.77 -2.49
C HIS A 43 6.80 -4.37 -1.27
N ILE A 44 6.42 -5.65 -1.33
CA ILE A 44 5.83 -6.35 -0.20
C ILE A 44 6.88 -6.57 0.90
N ALA A 45 8.13 -6.86 0.54
CA ALA A 45 9.24 -7.01 1.48
C ALA A 45 9.61 -5.68 2.16
N GLU A 46 9.65 -4.57 1.41
CA GLU A 46 9.87 -3.21 1.93
C GLU A 46 8.84 -2.84 3.02
N ARG A 47 7.66 -3.47 3.00
CA ARG A 47 6.56 -3.24 3.94
C ARG A 47 6.46 -4.27 5.06
N GLU A 48 7.48 -5.13 5.19
CA GLU A 48 7.52 -6.19 6.20
C GLU A 48 6.35 -7.19 6.08
N LYS A 49 5.79 -7.38 4.86
CA LYS A 49 4.68 -8.29 4.59
C LYS A 49 5.06 -9.51 3.76
N LEU A 50 6.35 -9.79 3.63
CA LEU A 50 6.85 -10.89 2.80
C LEU A 50 6.37 -12.28 3.27
N SER A 51 6.06 -12.44 4.56
CA SER A 51 5.56 -13.70 5.12
C SER A 51 4.18 -14.10 4.57
N TYR A 52 3.36 -13.13 4.15
CA TYR A 52 2.01 -13.33 3.60
C TYR A 52 1.99 -13.92 2.18
N ILE A 53 3.11 -13.87 1.45
CA ILE A 53 3.20 -14.44 0.08
C ILE A 53 4.16 -15.63 -0.05
N ARG A 54 4.98 -15.89 0.99
CA ARG A 54 5.94 -17.00 1.00
C ARG A 54 5.49 -18.19 1.86
N ASP A 55 4.19 -18.28 2.16
CA ASP A 55 3.57 -19.30 3.02
C ASP A 55 4.22 -19.43 4.43
N LYS A 56 4.90 -18.37 4.89
CA LYS A 56 5.54 -18.36 6.21
C LYS A 56 4.56 -17.91 7.30
N GLU A 57 3.66 -17.00 6.96
CA GLU A 57 2.58 -16.58 7.83
C GLU A 57 1.42 -17.57 7.72
N LYS A 58 1.23 -18.44 8.72
CA LYS A 58 0.07 -19.33 8.75
C LYS A 58 -1.15 -18.54 9.20
N GLU A 59 -2.30 -18.81 8.59
CA GLU A 59 -3.59 -18.31 9.05
C GLU A 59 -3.84 -18.76 10.50
N PRO A 60 -3.97 -17.82 11.46
CA PRO A 60 -4.33 -18.16 12.83
C PRO A 60 -5.74 -18.73 12.93
N ALA A 61 -6.04 -19.40 14.04
CA ALA A 61 -7.43 -19.79 14.33
C ALA A 61 -8.29 -18.54 14.53
N VAL A 62 -9.58 -18.60 14.16
CA VAL A 62 -10.50 -17.44 14.30
C VAL A 62 -10.64 -16.96 15.75
N GLN A 63 -10.38 -17.83 16.73
CA GLN A 63 -10.42 -17.48 18.16
C GLN A 63 -9.10 -16.89 18.67
N ASP A 64 -8.05 -16.88 17.84
CA ASP A 64 -6.75 -16.30 18.18
C ASP A 64 -6.87 -14.77 18.27
N PRO A 65 -6.38 -14.15 19.36
CA PRO A 65 -6.40 -12.69 19.49
C PRO A 65 -5.69 -11.94 18.36
N ASP A 66 -4.74 -12.58 17.65
CA ASP A 66 -4.02 -11.99 16.53
C ASP A 66 -4.73 -12.19 15.17
N TYR A 67 -5.84 -12.94 15.11
CA TYR A 67 -6.56 -13.24 13.86
C TYR A 67 -6.99 -11.97 13.11
N GLU A 68 -7.62 -11.02 13.78
CA GLU A 68 -8.11 -9.79 13.14
C GLU A 68 -6.96 -8.95 12.56
N LYS A 69 -5.83 -8.90 13.27
CA LYS A 69 -4.62 -8.22 12.81
C LYS A 69 -4.03 -8.92 11.59
N TRP A 70 -3.84 -10.24 11.67
CA TRP A 70 -3.37 -11.04 10.54
C TRP A 70 -4.28 -10.87 9.32
N TYR A 71 -5.60 -10.94 9.52
CA TYR A 71 -6.59 -10.81 8.47
C TYR A 71 -6.51 -9.44 7.79
N ALA A 72 -6.44 -8.35 8.56
CA ALA A 72 -6.30 -7.01 8.02
C ALA A 72 -5.03 -6.83 7.18
N GLU A 73 -3.89 -7.37 7.64
CA GLU A 73 -2.63 -7.32 6.90
C GLU A 73 -2.65 -8.19 5.64
N ASN A 74 -3.27 -9.38 5.70
CA ASN A 74 -3.49 -10.24 4.54
C ASN A 74 -4.37 -9.55 3.48
N GLN A 75 -5.43 -8.85 3.89
CA GLN A 75 -6.29 -8.08 2.98
C GLN A 75 -5.54 -6.92 2.32
N LYS A 76 -4.60 -6.27 3.02
CA LYS A 76 -3.74 -5.24 2.41
C LYS A 76 -2.88 -5.81 1.29
N VAL A 77 -2.23 -6.96 1.52
CA VAL A 77 -1.41 -7.63 0.50
C VAL A 77 -2.25 -8.05 -0.71
N LYS A 78 -3.43 -8.65 -0.48
CA LYS A 78 -4.37 -9.00 -1.56
C LYS A 78 -4.79 -7.77 -2.36
N ARG A 79 -5.08 -6.65 -1.69
CA ARG A 79 -5.40 -5.38 -2.35
C ARG A 79 -4.25 -4.90 -3.22
N TRP A 80 -3.00 -4.99 -2.77
CA TRP A 80 -1.83 -4.58 -3.55
C TRP A 80 -1.65 -5.41 -4.82
N LEU A 81 -1.84 -6.73 -4.72
CA LEU A 81 -1.80 -7.63 -5.88
C LEU A 81 -2.92 -7.30 -6.88
N LEU A 82 -4.15 -7.05 -6.40
CA LEU A 82 -5.27 -6.68 -7.27
C LEU A 82 -5.05 -5.33 -7.97
N LEU A 83 -4.50 -4.35 -7.25
CA LEU A 83 -4.22 -3.02 -7.82
C LEU A 83 -3.07 -3.02 -8.82
N SER A 84 -2.23 -4.06 -8.83
CA SER A 84 -1.15 -4.23 -9.80
C SER A 84 -1.54 -5.15 -10.97
N MET A 85 -2.83 -5.39 -11.18
CA MET A 85 -3.37 -6.17 -12.30
C MET A 85 -4.31 -5.31 -13.15
N SER A 86 -4.38 -5.62 -14.45
CA SER A 86 -5.41 -5.04 -15.31
C SER A 86 -6.78 -5.65 -14.95
N PRO A 87 -7.89 -4.87 -14.97
CA PRO A 87 -9.24 -5.39 -14.74
C PRO A 87 -9.68 -6.47 -15.73
#